data_AF-A0A820JYV3-F1
#
_entry.id   AF-A0A820JYV3-F1
#
_cell.length_a   1.000
_cell.length_b   1.000
_cell.length_c   1.000
_cell.angle_alpha   90.00
_cell.angle_beta   90.00
_cell.angle_gamma   90.00
#
_symmetry.space_group_name_H-M   'P 1'
#
loop_
_entity.id
_entity.type
_entity.pdbx_description
1 polymer ?
#
loop_
_entity_poly.entity_id
_entity_poly.type
_entity_poly.pdbx_seq_one_letter_code
_entity_poly.pdbx_strand_id
1 'polypeptide(L)' 'MFQDIGVSKNLTDQYRTYCEENKLDDIVDFSVMILSSNSWLFTAPSNFILPVELKKTFDSFTKFYTQQHTHVKKK' A
#
# COMPACT_ATOMS: atom_id res chain seq x y z
N MET A 1 -5.01 -8.36 13.95
CA MET A 1 -4.84 -6.99 14.48
C MET A 1 -3.38 -6.58 14.69
N PHE A 2 -2.66 -7.03 15.75
CA PHE A 2 -1.25 -6.63 15.96
C PHE A 2 -0.30 -7.08 14.86
N GLN A 3 -0.51 -8.30 14.33
CA GLN A 3 0.24 -8.80 13.19
C GLN A 3 0.04 -7.91 11.95
N ASP A 4 -1.18 -7.42 11.74
CA ASP A 4 -1.51 -6.51 10.62
C ASP A 4 -0.70 -5.20 10.73
N ILE A 5 -0.54 -4.65 11.95
CA ILE A 5 0.26 -3.43 12.19
C ILE A 5 1.73 -3.69 11.83
N GLY A 6 2.29 -4.83 12.25
CA GLY A 6 3.66 -5.20 11.95
C GLY A 6 3.92 -5.36 10.44
N VAL A 7 3.02 -6.07 9.75
CA VAL A 7 3.08 -6.25 8.29
C VAL A 7 2.95 -4.92 7.56
N SER A 8 2.00 -4.07 7.98
CA SER A 8 1.75 -2.75 7.41
C SER A 8 2.97 -1.83 7.50
N LYS A 9 3.62 -1.79 8.67
CA LYS A 9 4.85 -1.02 8.87
C LYS A 9 5.98 -1.53 7.98
N ASN A 10 6.21 -2.84 8.00
CA ASN A 10 7.26 -3.46 7.20
C ASN A 10 7.07 -3.18 5.70
N LEU A 11 5.83 -3.22 5.21
CA LEU A 11 5.52 -2.97 3.81
C LEU A 11 5.68 -1.49 3.42
N THR A 12 5.37 -0.57 4.35
CA THR A 12 5.67 0.86 4.17
C THR A 12 7.17 1.11 4.08
N ASP A 13 7.96 0.48 4.95
CA ASP A 13 9.42 0.57 4.93
C ASP A 13 10.01 0.01 3.62
N GLN A 14 9.52 -1.15 3.16
CA GLN A 14 9.93 -1.72 1.87
C GLN A 14 9.60 -0.80 0.68
N TYR A 15 8.43 -0.17 0.70
CA TYR A 15 8.04 0.77 -0.36
C TYR A 15 8.92 2.03 -0.36
N ARG A 16 9.36 2.51 0.81
CA ARG A 16 10.30 3.62 0.91
C ARG A 16 11.63 3.28 0.24
N THR A 17 12.20 2.11 0.53
CA THR A 17 13.41 1.63 -0.15
C THR A 17 13.20 1.49 -1.66
N TYR A 18 12.06 0.95 -2.09
CA TYR A 18 11.72 0.87 -3.52
C TYR A 18 11.69 2.25 -4.20
N CYS A 19 11.16 3.28 -3.53
CA CYS A 19 11.15 4.64 -4.05
C CYS A 19 12.56 5.22 -4.20
N GLU A 20 13.43 4.99 -3.22
CA GLU A 20 14.84 5.41 -3.26
C GLU A 20 15.60 4.74 -4.40
N GLU A 21 15.43 3.42 -4.59
CA GLU A 21 16.07 2.65 -5.66
C GLU A 21 15.60 3.07 -7.07
N ASN A 22 14.31 3.40 -7.21
CA ASN A 22 13.71 3.80 -8.48
C ASN A 22 13.71 5.32 -8.71
N LYS A 23 14.33 6.11 -7.81
CA LYS A 23 14.41 7.57 -7.87
C LYS A 23 13.04 8.23 -8.05
N LEU A 24 12.07 7.79 -7.26
CA LEU A 24 10.71 8.34 -7.28
C LEU A 24 10.62 9.55 -6.34
N ASP A 25 11.14 10.69 -6.81
CA ASP A 25 11.27 11.93 -6.00
C ASP A 25 9.95 12.70 -5.79
N ASP A 26 8.91 12.36 -6.53
CA ASP A 26 7.61 13.05 -6.54
C ASP A 26 6.50 12.13 -5.99
N ILE A 27 6.82 11.46 -4.87
CA ILE A 27 5.92 10.62 -4.10
C ILE A 27 5.71 11.30 -2.74
N VAL A 28 4.45 11.43 -2.35
CA VAL A 28 4.06 12.00 -1.05
C VAL A 28 4.47 11.04 0.07
N ASP A 29 4.87 11.54 1.24
CA ASP A 29 5.11 10.68 2.41
C ASP A 29 3.78 10.19 3.01
N PHE A 30 3.66 8.88 3.21
CA PHE A 30 2.43 8.23 3.68
C PHE A 30 2.74 6.95 4.47
N SER A 31 1.71 6.45 5.15
CA SER A 31 1.71 5.12 5.74
C SER A 31 0.49 4.35 5.28
N VAL A 32 0.64 3.04 5.12
CA VAL A 32 -0.46 2.15 4.71
C VAL A 32 -0.78 1.18 5.83
N MET A 33 -2.05 0.84 5.96
CA MET A 33 -2.52 -0.21 6.85
C MET A 33 -3.24 -1.29 6.03
N ILE A 34 -2.68 -2.49 6.02
CA ILE A 34 -3.29 -3.66 5.41
C ILE A 34 -4.03 -4.41 6.51
N LEU A 35 -5.35 -4.52 6.38
CA LEU A 35 -6.20 -5.14 7.38
C LEU A 35 -6.58 -6.56 6.94
N SER A 36 -6.32 -7.56 7.79
CA SER A 36 -6.91 -8.88 7.60
C SER A 36 -8.42 -8.81 7.83
N SER A 37 -9.20 -9.43 6.93
CA SER A 37 -10.66 -9.45 7.04
C SER A 37 -11.09 -10.01 8.41
N ASN A 38 -12.08 -9.37 9.03
CA ASN A 38 -12.67 -9.72 10.33
C ASN A 38 -11.84 -9.41 11.59
N SER A 39 -10.58 -8.95 11.47
CA SER A 39 -9.77 -8.55 12.63
C SER A 39 -10.06 -7.14 13.15
N TRP A 40 -10.75 -6.32 12.35
CA TRP A 40 -11.01 -4.91 12.63
C TRP A 40 -12.48 -4.58 12.36
N LEU A 41 -13.10 -3.76 13.23
CA LEU A 41 -14.47 -3.24 13.05
C LEU A 41 -14.54 -2.10 12.00
N PHE A 42 -13.55 -2.01 11.11
CA PHE A 42 -13.46 -0.96 10.10
C PHE A 42 -14.08 -1.46 8.79
N THR A 43 -15.08 -0.73 8.29
CA THR A 43 -15.67 -0.98 6.97
C THR A 43 -15.11 0.05 6.00
N ALA A 44 -14.71 -0.39 4.80
CA ALA A 44 -14.18 0.52 3.79
C ALA A 44 -15.29 1.54 3.40
N PRO A 45 -14.99 2.84 3.38
CA PRO A 45 -15.97 3.84 2.93
C PRO A 45 -16.32 3.60 1.46
N SER A 46 -17.61 3.66 1.12
CA SER A 46 -18.10 3.28 -0.21
C SER A 46 -17.87 4.32 -1.31
N ASN A 47 -17.61 5.58 -0.94
CA ASN A 47 -17.45 6.67 -1.90
C ASN A 47 -16.26 7.56 -1.50
N PHE A 48 -15.13 7.41 -2.19
CA PHE A 48 -13.95 8.26 -2.01
C PHE A 48 -13.43 8.73 -3.38
N ILE A 49 -13.33 10.05 -3.54
CA ILE A 49 -12.70 10.66 -4.71
C ILE A 49 -11.26 10.96 -4.32
N LEU A 50 -10.31 10.27 -4.95
CA LEU A 50 -8.89 10.45 -4.69
C LEU A 50 -8.40 11.79 -5.29
N PRO A 51 -7.81 12.69 -4.50
CA PRO A 51 -7.18 13.91 -5.01
C PRO A 51 -6.09 13.59 -6.05
N VAL A 52 -5.94 14.46 -7.05
CA VAL A 52 -5.02 14.26 -8.19
C VAL A 52 -3.57 14.15 -7.71
N GLU A 53 -3.21 14.92 -6.69
CA GLU A 53 -1.90 14.96 -6.06
C GLU A 53 -1.53 13.60 -5.44
N LEU A 54 -2.51 12.87 -4.92
CA LEU A 54 -2.30 11.55 -4.31
C LEU A 54 -2.32 10.42 -5.33
N LYS A 55 -2.87 10.66 -6.53
CA LYS A 55 -3.08 9.62 -7.53
C LYS A 55 -1.79 8.93 -7.96
N LYS A 56 -0.72 9.70 -8.15
CA LYS A 56 0.60 9.14 -8.52
C LYS A 56 1.15 8.19 -7.45
N THR A 57 1.12 8.63 -6.20
CA THR A 57 1.55 7.84 -5.03
C THR A 57 0.72 6.56 -4.90
N PHE A 58 -0.60 6.68 -5.03
CA PHE A 58 -1.52 5.54 -4.97
C PHE A 58 -1.28 4.53 -6.09
N ASP A 59 -1.16 4.98 -7.34
CA ASP A 59 -0.93 4.12 -8.50
C ASP A 59 0.43 3.40 -8.37
N SER A 60 1.48 4.12 -7.94
CA SER A 60 2.82 3.59 -7.70
C SER A 60 2.84 2.52 -6.60
N PHE A 61 2.23 2.82 -5.45
CA PHE A 61 2.11 1.87 -4.35
C PHE A 61 1.30 0.63 -4.75
N THR A 62 0.20 0.81 -5.48
CA THR A 62 -0.63 -0.29 -5.97
C THR A 62 0.16 -1.21 -6.90
N LYS A 63 1.00 -0.66 -7.78
CA LYS A 63 1.90 -1.43 -8.64
C LYS A 63 2.92 -2.23 -7.83
N PHE A 64 3.60 -1.58 -6.89
CA PHE A 64 4.55 -2.23 -5.98
C PHE A 64 3.87 -3.38 -5.19
N TYR A 65 2.72 -3.10 -4.59
CA TYR A 65 1.97 -4.05 -3.79
C TYR A 65 1.51 -5.25 -4.61
N THR A 66 1.02 -5.01 -5.83
CA THR A 66 0.61 -6.07 -6.76
C THR A 66 1.81 -6.96 -7.10
N GLN A 67 2.97 -6.38 -7.44
CA GLN A 67 4.18 -7.16 -7.76
C GLN A 67 4.64 -8.06 -6.61
N GLN A 68 4.56 -7.57 -5.36
CA GLN A 68 4.94 -8.33 -4.18
C GLN A 68 3.93 -9.41 -3.78
N HIS A 69 2.63 -9.17 -4.00
CA HIS A 69 1.55 -10.05 -3.51
C HIS A 69 0.79 -10.83 -4.59
N THR A 70 1.12 -10.67 -5.87
CA THR A 70 0.67 -11.59 -6.90
C THR A 70 1.34 -12.95 -6.74
N HIS A 71 0.72 -13.81 -5.96
CA HIS A 71 0.70 -15.24 -6.26
C HIS A 71 -0.08 -15.39 -7.56
N VAL A 72 0.51 -15.04 -8.71
CA VAL A 72 -0.06 -15.47 -9.98
C VAL A 72 -0.07 -16.99 -9.89
N LYS A 73 -1.24 -17.57 -9.60
CA LYS A 73 -1.52 -18.97 -9.87
C LYS A 73 -1.24 -19.14 -11.36
N LYS A 74 -0.01 -19.55 -11.69
CA LYS A 74 0.29 -20.12 -13.00
C LYS A 74 -0.67 -21.28 -13.14
N LYS A 75 -1.64 -21.10 -14.03
CA LYS A 75 -2.49 -22.19 -14.52
C LYS A 75 -1.64 -23.30 -15.09
#